data_AF-A0A7Y5UTB6-F1
#
_entry.id   AF-A0A7Y5UTB6-F1
#
_cell.length_a   1.000
_cell.length_b   1.000
_cell.length_c   1.000
_cell.angle_alpha   90.00
_cell.angle_beta   90.00
_cell.angle_gamma   90.00
#
_symmetry.space_group_name_H-M   'P 1'
#
loop_
_entity.id
_entity.type
_entity.pdbx_description
1 polymer ?
#
loop_
_entity_poly.entity_id
_entity_poly.type
_entity_poly.pdbx_seq_one_letter_code
_entity_poly.pdbx_strand_id
1 'polypeptide(L)'
;MVERRSDEERIAALQAKIETLRNKASSASRPDQAVMREAPKIHKRLRDFAQLANDNGRGDVANSIVAFIAGLDRMIQTAPEAPRRPGARRSAESSDWADR
;
A
#
# COMPACT_ATOMS: atom_id res chain seq x y z
N MET A 1 46.17 14.18 2.37
CA MET A 1 45.67 14.50 1.02
C MET A 1 44.17 14.25 1.06
N VAL A 2 43.33 15.30 0.99
CA VAL A 2 41.86 15.14 1.07
C VAL A 2 41.35 14.93 -0.35
N GLU A 3 41.02 13.68 -0.67
CA GLU A 3 40.44 13.31 -1.95
C GLU A 3 39.07 13.98 -2.07
N ARG A 4 39.00 15.05 -2.87
CA ARG A 4 37.74 15.70 -3.20
C ARG A 4 36.97 14.69 -4.03
N ARG A 5 35.85 14.20 -3.50
CA ARG A 5 34.90 13.39 -4.28
C ARG A 5 34.74 14.00 -5.67
N SER A 6 34.90 13.18 -6.71
CA SER A 6 34.66 13.59 -8.09
C SER A 6 33.26 14.20 -8.19
N ASP A 7 33.07 15.19 -9.06
CA ASP A 7 31.74 15.79 -9.23
C ASP A 7 30.69 14.76 -9.65
N GLU A 8 31.11 13.67 -10.29
CA GLU A 8 30.28 12.50 -10.60
C GLU A 8 29.79 11.76 -9.35
N GLU A 9 30.65 11.57 -8.35
CA GLU A 9 30.27 10.94 -7.08
C GLU A 9 29.31 11.82 -6.28
N ARG A 10 29.44 13.14 -6.40
CA ARG A 10 28.50 14.10 -5.79
C ARG A 10 27.13 14.03 -6.48
N ILE A 11 27.10 13.95 -7.80
CA ILE A 11 25.87 13.79 -8.58
C ILE A 11 25.17 12.48 -8.20
N ALA A 12 25.90 11.36 -8.15
CA ALA A 12 25.35 10.06 -7.76
C ALA A 12 24.75 10.08 -6.34
N ALA A 13 25.47 10.68 -5.38
CA ALA A 13 24.97 10.83 -4.01
C ALA A 13 23.72 11.71 -3.92
N LEU A 14 23.66 12.79 -4.72
CA LEU A 14 22.48 13.67 -4.78
C LEU A 14 21.29 12.98 -5.45
N GLN A 15 21.51 12.20 -6.51
CA GLN A 15 20.47 11.41 -7.17
C GLN A 15 19.86 10.38 -6.22
N ALA A 16 20.68 9.62 -5.49
CA ALA A 16 20.21 8.67 -4.47
C ALA A 16 19.40 9.37 -3.36
N LYS A 17 19.81 10.59 -2.98
CA LYS A 17 19.08 11.41 -2.00
C LYS A 17 17.75 11.91 -2.55
N ILE A 18 17.69 12.33 -3.81
CA ILE A 18 16.44 12.73 -4.49
C ILE A 18 15.47 11.55 -4.57
N GLU A 19 15.95 10.36 -4.93
CA GLU A 19 15.12 9.15 -5.01
C GLU A 19 14.56 8.77 -3.64
N THR A 20 15.39 8.81 -2.60
CA THR A 20 14.96 8.59 -1.21
C THR A 20 13.87 9.59 -0.79
N LEU A 21 14.04 10.87 -1.13
CA LEU A 21 13.06 11.92 -0.81
C LEU A 21 11.76 11.76 -1.61
N ARG A 22 11.83 11.38 -2.89
CA ARG A 22 10.65 11.08 -3.71
C ARG A 22 9.86 9.91 -3.15
N ASN A 23 10.55 8.83 -2.75
CA ASN A 23 9.93 7.67 -2.13
C ASN A 23 9.28 8.01 -0.78
N LYS A 24 9.91 8.90 0.00
CA LYS A 24 9.35 9.39 1.27
C LYS A 24 8.13 10.30 1.05
N ALA A 25 8.15 11.14 0.01
CA ALA A 25 7.03 12.02 -0.33
C ALA A 25 5.83 11.22 -0.87
N SER A 26 6.06 10.26 -1.77
CA SER A 26 4.99 9.42 -2.32
C SER A 26 4.32 8.58 -1.23
N SER A 27 5.10 7.99 -0.33
CA SER A 27 4.57 7.21 0.80
C SER A 27 3.90 8.05 1.89
N ALA A 28 4.25 9.33 2.04
CA ALA A 28 3.56 10.28 2.92
C ALA A 28 2.22 10.81 2.35
N SER A 29 2.04 10.76 1.03
CA SER A 29 0.84 11.27 0.37
C SER A 29 -0.32 10.28 0.29
N ARG A 30 -0.08 9.00 0.62
CA ARG A 30 -1.09 7.96 0.55
C ARG A 30 -2.13 8.11 1.66
N PRO A 31 -3.44 8.18 1.35
CA PRO A 31 -4.48 8.35 2.36
C PRO A 31 -4.59 7.15 3.33
N ASP A 32 -4.08 5.98 2.93
CA ASP A 32 -4.02 4.74 3.71
C ASP A 32 -2.67 4.53 4.44
N GLN A 33 -1.81 5.55 4.53
CA GLN A 33 -0.48 5.41 5.14
C GLN A 33 -0.50 4.84 6.56
N ALA A 34 -1.52 5.17 7.37
CA ALA A 34 -1.67 4.63 8.71
C ALA A 34 -1.86 3.09 8.70
N VAL A 35 -2.67 2.57 7.77
CA VAL A 35 -2.87 1.13 7.58
C VAL A 35 -1.57 0.46 7.14
N MET A 36 -0.86 1.10 6.21
CA MET A 36 0.41 0.61 5.68
C MET A 36 1.50 0.46 6.74
N ARG A 37 1.52 1.36 7.73
CA ARG A 37 2.47 1.29 8.86
C ARG A 37 2.16 0.16 9.84
N GLU A 38 0.89 -0.19 10.02
CA GLU A 38 0.47 -1.23 10.95
C GLU A 38 0.50 -2.65 10.34
N ALA A 39 0.35 -2.76 9.02
CA ALA A 39 0.29 -4.04 8.31
C ALA A 39 1.43 -5.02 8.65
N PRO A 40 2.72 -4.61 8.73
CA PRO A 40 3.81 -5.53 9.07
C PRO A 40 3.67 -6.15 10.47
N LYS A 41 3.12 -5.41 11.44
CA LYS A 41 2.90 -5.90 12.81
C LYS A 41 1.81 -6.95 12.83
N ILE A 42 0.74 -6.74 12.07
CA ILE A 42 -0.35 -7.71 11.91
C ILE A 42 0.15 -8.96 11.19
N HIS A 43 0.96 -8.83 10.14
CA HIS A 43 1.56 -9.99 9.46
C HIS A 43 2.37 -10.87 10.40
N LYS A 44 3.18 -10.25 11.27
CA LYS A 44 3.94 -11.00 12.27
C LYS A 44 3.01 -11.81 13.17
N ARG A 45 1.99 -11.16 13.76
CA ARG A 45 1.02 -11.83 14.64
C ARG A 45 0.26 -12.95 13.95
N LEU A 46 -0.15 -12.76 12.70
CA LEU A 46 -0.85 -13.77 11.92
C LEU A 46 0.05 -14.97 11.62
N ARG A 47 1.34 -14.74 11.31
CA ARG A 47 2.31 -15.84 11.13
C ARG A 47 2.54 -16.61 12.41
N ASP A 48 2.73 -15.92 13.53
CA ASP A 48 2.90 -16.55 14.84
C ASP A 48 1.67 -17.41 15.19
N PHE A 49 0.46 -16.92 14.89
CA PHE A 49 -0.78 -17.66 15.10
C PHE A 49 -0.96 -18.85 14.14
N ALA A 50 -0.56 -18.70 12.87
CA ALA A 50 -0.57 -19.81 11.91
C ALA A 50 0.37 -20.94 12.36
N GLN A 51 1.56 -20.58 12.86
CA GLN A 51 2.48 -21.55 13.43
C GLN A 51 1.87 -22.24 14.66
N LEU A 52 1.32 -21.47 15.60
CA LEU A 52 0.63 -22.01 16.77
C LEU A 52 -0.48 -22.98 16.38
N ALA A 53 -1.30 -22.63 15.39
CA ALA A 53 -2.34 -23.52 14.88
C ALA A 53 -1.71 -24.82 14.37
N ASN A 54 -0.72 -24.73 13.48
CA ASN A 54 -0.05 -25.90 12.92
C ASN A 54 0.53 -26.83 14.01
N ASP A 55 1.18 -26.26 15.01
CA ASP A 55 1.77 -26.98 16.15
C ASP A 55 0.72 -27.74 16.98
N ASN A 56 -0.56 -27.33 16.92
CA ASN A 56 -1.67 -27.93 17.65
C ASN A 56 -2.59 -28.78 16.76
N GLY A 57 -2.13 -29.24 15.59
CA GLY A 57 -2.94 -30.03 14.65
C GLY A 57 -4.00 -29.22 13.89
N ARG A 58 -3.94 -27.89 14.05
CA ARG A 58 -4.65 -26.78 13.39
C ARG A 58 -4.57 -26.60 11.88
N GLY A 59 -4.20 -27.60 11.09
CA GLY A 59 -3.65 -27.37 9.73
C GLY A 59 -4.59 -26.56 8.81
N ASP A 60 -5.89 -26.79 8.92
CA ASP A 60 -6.96 -26.04 8.25
C ASP A 60 -6.93 -24.53 8.60
N VAL A 61 -6.75 -24.22 9.89
CA VAL A 61 -6.67 -22.85 10.39
C VAL A 61 -5.38 -22.18 9.94
N ALA A 62 -4.25 -22.88 10.07
CA ALA A 62 -2.95 -22.38 9.62
C ALA A 62 -2.98 -22.01 8.13
N ASN A 63 -3.49 -22.91 7.29
CA ASN A 63 -3.63 -22.70 5.85
C ASN A 63 -4.54 -21.50 5.54
N SER A 64 -5.65 -21.36 6.25
CA SER A 64 -6.58 -20.24 6.09
C SER A 64 -5.92 -18.90 6.42
N ILE A 65 -5.11 -18.85 7.49
CA ILE A 65 -4.38 -17.64 7.88
C ILE A 65 -3.32 -17.29 6.83
N VAL A 66 -2.58 -18.26 6.33
CA VAL A 66 -1.55 -18.03 5.29
C VAL A 66 -2.21 -17.49 4.01
N ALA A 67 -3.33 -18.08 3.59
CA ALA A 67 -4.10 -17.59 2.44
C ALA A 67 -4.61 -16.16 2.67
N PHE A 68 -5.08 -15.86 3.88
CA PHE A 68 -5.50 -14.51 4.26
C PHE A 68 -4.36 -13.50 4.20
N ILE A 69 -3.17 -13.83 4.73
CA ILE A 69 -1.97 -12.96 4.64
C ILE A 69 -1.67 -12.64 3.17
N ALA A 70 -1.64 -13.64 2.30
CA ALA A 70 -1.38 -13.44 0.86
C ALA A 70 -2.47 -12.60 0.17
N GLY A 71 -3.73 -12.72 0.60
CA GLY A 71 -4.81 -11.83 0.17
C GLY A 71 -4.58 -10.39 0.63
N LEU A 72 -4.26 -10.21 1.90
CA LEU A 72 -4.02 -8.92 2.53
C LEU A 72 -2.85 -8.16 1.89
N ASP A 73 -1.74 -8.85 1.62
CA ASP A 73 -0.58 -8.29 0.90
C ASP A 73 -0.99 -7.66 -0.43
N ARG A 74 -1.80 -8.37 -1.23
CA ARG A 74 -2.28 -7.91 -2.54
C ARG A 74 -3.19 -6.68 -2.41
N MET A 75 -4.09 -6.69 -1.43
CA MET A 75 -5.00 -5.56 -1.20
C MET A 75 -4.24 -4.29 -0.78
N ILE A 76 -3.23 -4.43 0.06
CA ILE A 76 -2.45 -3.32 0.61
C ILE A 76 -1.54 -2.67 -0.44
N GLN A 77 -1.00 -3.47 -1.36
CA GLN A 77 -0.20 -2.96 -2.48
C GLN A 77 -1.04 -2.17 -3.49
N THR A 78 -2.35 -2.44 -3.56
CA THR A 78 -3.28 -1.70 -4.39
C THR A 78 -3.57 -0.34 -3.75
N ALA A 79 -3.40 0.76 -4.50
CA ALA A 79 -3.73 2.08 -4.00
C ALA A 79 -5.24 2.17 -3.69
N PRO A 80 -5.66 2.81 -2.58
CA PRO A 80 -7.07 2.96 -2.26
C PRO A 80 -7.80 3.72 -3.37
N GLU A 81 -8.97 3.21 -3.77
CA GLU A 81 -9.81 3.87 -4.77
C GLU A 81 -10.18 5.27 -4.26
N ALA A 82 -10.10 6.29 -5.13
CA ALA A 82 -10.49 7.63 -4.75
C ALA A 82 -11.96 7.61 -4.25
N PRO A 83 -12.30 8.35 -3.18
CA PRO A 83 -13.65 8.32 -2.63
C PRO A 83 -14.65 8.66 -3.73
N ARG A 84 -15.52 7.69 -4.07
CA ARG A 84 -16.58 7.88 -5.07
C ARG A 84 -17.49 8.98 -4.54
N ARG A 85 -17.51 10.13 -5.22
CA ARG A 85 -18.39 11.25 -4.86
C ARG A 85 -19.84 10.75 -4.86
N PRO A 86 -20.56 10.79 -3.72
CA PRO A 86 -21.96 10.41 -3.67
C PRO A 86 -22.77 11.49 -4.41
N GLY A 87 -23.00 11.30 -5.70
CA GLY A 87 -23.78 12.26 -6.50
C GLY A 87 -23.74 12.08 -8.02
N ALA A 88 -22.73 11.40 -8.58
CA ALA A 88 -22.54 11.37 -10.03
C ALA A 88 -23.53 10.49 -10.84
N ARG A 89 -24.52 9.85 -10.20
CA ARG A 89 -25.49 8.97 -10.89
C ARG A 89 -26.84 9.63 -11.23
N ARG A 90 -27.10 10.88 -10.84
CA ARG A 90 -28.43 11.51 -11.00
C ARG A 90 -28.57 12.60 -12.07
N SER A 91 -27.53 12.89 -12.85
CA SER A 91 -27.58 13.97 -13.85
C SER A 91 -27.68 13.51 -15.31
N ALA A 92 -27.91 12.21 -15.57
CA ALA A 92 -28.01 11.68 -16.93
C ALA A 92 -29.45 11.54 -17.46
N GLU A 93 -30.47 11.71 -16.62
CA GLU A 93 -31.90 11.61 -17.00
C GLU A 93 -32.61 12.96 -16.74
N SER A 94 -32.34 13.97 -17.55
CA SER A 94 -33.15 15.21 -17.59
C SER A 94 -32.93 16.01 -18.89
N SER A 95 -32.73 15.33 -20.02
CA SER A 95 -32.68 16.00 -21.33
C SER A 95 -33.64 15.29 -22.30
N ASP A 96 -34.93 15.31 -21.97
CA ASP A 96 -35.97 14.78 -22.88
C ASP A 96 -37.31 15.55 -22.79
N TRP A 97 -37.23 16.87 -22.55
CA TRP A 97 -38.42 17.75 -22.50
C TRP A 97 -38.24 19.04 -23.32
N ALA A 98 -37.66 18.92 -24.51
CA ALA A 98 -37.61 20.02 -25.49
C ALA A 98 -38.04 19.53 -26.88
N ASP A 99 -39.28 19.06 -27.00
CA ASP A 99 -40.08 19.18 -28.23
C ASP A 99 -41.50 18.66 -27.95
N ARG A 100 -42.43 19.59 -27.64
CA ARG A 100 -43.87 19.47 -27.88
C ARG A 100 -44.59 20.80 -27.63
#